data_AF-A0A8T4KU26-F1
#
_entry.id   AF-A0A8T4KU26-F1
#
_cell.length_a   1.000
_cell.length_b   1.000
_cell.length_c   1.000
_cell.angle_alpha   90.00
_cell.angle_beta   90.00
_cell.angle_gamma   90.00
#
_symmetry.space_group_name_H-M   'P 1'
#
loop_
_entity.id
_entity.type
_entity.pdbx_description
1 polymer ?
#
loop_
_entity_poly.entity_id
_entity_poly.type
_entity_poly.pdbx_seq_one_letter_code
_entity_poly.pdbx_strand_id
1 'polypeptide(L)'
;MLGHKGLELNTIGYLTVGIVGIIVLLMFLVGPFSDTMKKTFCYFYENTLKQTSDLCKGLNKPVTSISICRQGCDKSAENKEEFARLIAAFAISCWQGQRIKVTNSTVCYNLFVEDSFGPVTESYMTQIIERENGCDVLENSKIINATGQLSDYSGNCGGSDNIVWQVSGNVINDQRLILIKYDTVQNKIVIIA
;
A
#
# COMPACT_ATOMS: atom_id res chain seq x y z
N MET A 1 5.88 9.02 74.26
CA MET A 1 5.33 10.25 73.63
C MET A 1 5.48 10.12 72.12
N LEU A 2 4.43 9.67 71.43
CA LEU A 2 4.34 9.68 69.97
C LEU A 2 3.03 10.37 69.65
N GLY A 3 3.09 11.69 69.47
CA GLY A 3 1.94 12.49 69.08
C GLY A 3 1.64 12.25 67.61
N HIS A 4 0.54 11.56 67.33
CA HIS A 4 -0.02 11.50 65.98
C HIS A 4 -0.45 12.91 65.58
N LYS A 5 0.36 13.57 64.74
CA LYS A 5 -0.09 14.76 64.02
C LYS A 5 -1.11 14.29 62.99
N GLY A 6 -2.39 14.43 63.31
CA GLY A 6 -3.48 14.20 62.36
C GLY A 6 -3.25 15.09 61.14
N LEU A 7 -3.43 14.51 59.94
CA LEU A 7 -3.41 15.28 58.70
C LEU A 7 -4.48 16.36 58.78
N GLU A 8 -4.07 17.63 58.64
CA GLU A 8 -5.01 18.74 58.50
C GLU A 8 -5.95 18.46 57.33
N LEU A 9 -7.25 18.68 57.55
CA LEU A 9 -8.31 18.39 56.59
C LEU A 9 -8.05 19.05 55.22
N ASN A 10 -7.40 20.22 55.23
CA ASN A 10 -7.02 20.96 54.03
C ASN A 10 -5.99 20.21 53.17
N THR A 11 -5.05 19.51 53.79
CA THR A 11 -4.01 18.73 53.09
C THR A 11 -4.62 17.55 52.32
N ILE A 12 -5.66 16.92 52.87
CA ILE A 12 -6.42 15.86 52.19
C ILE A 12 -7.15 16.41 50.97
N GLY A 13 -7.69 17.62 51.07
CA GLY A 13 -8.34 18.32 49.94
C GLY A 13 -7.38 18.54 48.77
N TYR A 14 -6.19 19.10 49.03
CA TYR A 14 -5.18 19.32 48.00
C TYR A 14 -4.68 18.03 47.35
N LEU A 15 -4.50 16.97 48.14
CA LEU A 15 -4.12 15.65 47.64
C LEU A 15 -5.15 15.09 46.66
N THR A 16 -6.43 15.24 47.00
CA THR A 16 -7.54 14.73 46.18
C THR A 16 -7.60 15.46 44.83
N VAL A 17 -7.50 16.79 44.84
CA VAL A 17 -7.46 17.60 43.61
C VAL A 17 -6.24 17.26 42.75
N GLY A 18 -5.08 17.03 43.37
CA GLY A 18 -3.86 16.63 42.68
C GLY A 18 -4.00 15.28 41.97
N ILE A 19 -4.59 14.28 42.63
CA ILE A 19 -4.82 12.95 42.04
C ILE A 19 -5.77 13.03 40.85
N VAL A 20 -6.87 13.76 40.97
CA VAL A 20 -7.83 13.94 39.87
C VAL A 20 -7.17 14.65 38.69
N GLY A 21 -6.34 15.67 38.94
CA GLY A 21 -5.58 16.37 37.91
C GLY A 21 -4.63 15.45 37.14
N ILE A 22 -3.90 14.57 37.83
CA ILE A 22 -3.00 13.59 37.21
C ILE A 22 -3.79 12.59 36.35
N ILE A 23 -4.95 12.11 36.83
CA ILE A 23 -5.78 11.16 36.07
C ILE A 23 -6.28 11.80 34.77
N VAL A 24 -6.76 13.05 34.83
CA VAL A 24 -7.21 13.79 33.65
C VAL A 24 -6.05 13.99 32.67
N LEU A 25 -4.88 14.41 33.15
CA LEU A 25 -3.68 14.57 32.33
C LEU A 25 -3.28 13.26 31.63
N LEU A 26 -3.32 12.13 32.36
CA LEU A 26 -3.01 10.82 31.80
C LEU A 26 -4.02 10.40 30.72
N MET A 27 -5.32 10.68 30.90
CA MET A 27 -6.33 10.40 29.88
C MET A 27 -6.08 11.19 28.58
N PHE A 28 -5.64 12.45 28.68
CA PHE A 28 -5.27 13.25 27.51
C PHE A 28 -4.00 12.75 26.82
N LEU A 29 -3.07 12.15 27.55
CA LEU A 29 -1.84 11.61 26.98
C LEU A 29 -2.06 10.25 26.30
N VAL A 30 -2.86 9.35 26.88
CA VAL A 30 -3.02 7.97 26.40
C VAL A 30 -3.62 7.90 24.98
N GLY A 31 -4.57 8.77 24.65
CA GLY A 31 -5.21 8.78 23.32
C GLY A 31 -4.24 8.98 22.15
N PRO A 32 -3.52 10.12 22.05
CA PRO A 32 -2.59 10.37 20.96
C PRO A 32 -1.30 9.53 21.04
N PHE A 33 -0.90 9.06 22.22
CA PHE A 33 0.29 8.21 22.35
C PHE A 33 0.06 6.77 21.87
N SER A 34 -1.15 6.22 21.97
CA SER A 34 -1.38 4.81 21.64
C SER A 34 -1.08 4.51 20.17
N ASP A 35 -1.49 5.40 19.26
CA ASP A 35 -1.28 5.21 17.82
C ASP A 35 0.18 5.38 17.43
N THR A 36 0.86 6.35 18.04
CA THR A 36 2.28 6.61 17.79
C THR A 36 3.14 5.48 18.34
N MET A 37 2.88 5.01 19.56
CA MET A 37 3.57 3.87 20.16
C MET A 37 3.34 2.59 19.35
N LYS A 38 2.13 2.36 18.85
CA LYS A 38 1.82 1.20 18.02
C LYS A 38 2.56 1.24 16.68
N LYS A 39 2.66 2.41 16.03
CA LYS A 39 3.49 2.58 14.81
C LYS A 39 4.97 2.33 15.08
N THR A 40 5.52 2.93 16.14
CA THR A 40 6.94 2.74 16.51
C THR A 40 7.24 1.29 16.88
N PHE A 41 6.33 0.65 17.63
CA PHE A 41 6.43 -0.76 17.97
C PHE A 41 6.42 -1.65 16.72
N CYS A 42 5.45 -1.45 15.81
CA CYS A 42 5.38 -2.23 14.58
C CYS A 42 6.59 -2.01 13.66
N TYR A 43 7.07 -0.77 13.54
CA TYR A 43 8.28 -0.46 12.77
C TYR A 43 9.51 -1.21 13.31
N PHE A 44 9.72 -1.20 14.63
CA PHE A 44 10.85 -1.90 15.23
C PHE A 44 10.71 -3.43 15.13
N TYR A 45 9.50 -3.94 15.38
CA TYR A 45 9.24 -5.38 15.40
C TYR A 45 9.34 -6.01 14.00
N GLU A 46 8.77 -5.37 12.98
CA GLU A 46 8.85 -5.88 11.60
C GLU A 46 10.23 -5.65 10.97
N ASN A 47 10.86 -4.50 11.20
CA ASN A 47 12.10 -4.14 10.50
C ASN A 47 13.37 -4.66 11.21
N THR A 48 13.38 -4.76 12.54
CA THR A 48 14.55 -5.24 13.31
C THR A 48 14.47 -6.73 13.60
N LEU A 49 13.29 -7.26 13.95
CA LEU A 49 13.13 -8.66 14.34
C LEU A 49 12.60 -9.57 13.22
N LYS A 50 12.17 -9.01 12.08
CA LYS A 50 11.64 -9.75 10.92
C LYS A 50 10.48 -10.70 11.26
N GLN A 51 9.72 -10.40 12.31
CA GLN A 51 8.55 -11.19 12.73
C GLN A 51 7.27 -10.38 12.53
N THR A 52 6.22 -11.04 12.05
CA THR A 52 4.90 -10.41 11.85
C THR A 52 4.02 -10.64 13.07
N SER A 53 3.49 -9.57 13.66
CA SER A 53 2.51 -9.63 14.75
C SER A 53 1.09 -9.33 14.26
N ASP A 54 0.10 -10.08 14.75
CA ASP A 54 -1.32 -9.81 14.48
C ASP A 54 -1.75 -8.42 14.92
N LEU A 55 -1.08 -7.83 15.91
CA LEU A 55 -1.34 -6.47 16.40
C LEU A 55 -0.95 -5.37 15.40
N CYS A 56 -0.07 -5.68 14.45
CA CYS A 56 0.38 -4.79 13.38
C CYS A 56 -0.43 -4.94 12.09
N LYS A 57 -1.31 -5.95 12.00
CA LYS A 57 -2.18 -6.17 10.84
C LYS A 57 -3.21 -5.06 10.69
N GLY A 58 -2.90 -4.06 9.87
CA GLY A 58 -3.81 -2.97 9.49
C GLY A 58 -3.26 -1.56 9.71
N LEU A 59 -2.14 -1.40 10.42
CA LEU A 59 -1.40 -0.14 10.37
C LEU A 59 -0.50 -0.18 9.15
N ASN A 60 -0.88 0.57 8.11
CA ASN A 60 -0.09 0.87 6.91
C ASN A 60 0.90 -0.22 6.54
N LYS A 61 0.47 -1.21 5.73
CA LYS A 61 1.44 -2.08 5.06
C LYS A 61 2.51 -1.15 4.48
N PRO A 62 3.79 -1.28 4.88
CA PRO A 62 4.82 -0.42 4.35
C PRO A 62 4.77 -0.55 2.83
N VAL A 63 4.75 0.58 2.13
CA VAL A 63 4.77 0.59 0.66
C VAL A 63 5.95 -0.27 0.25
N THR A 64 5.64 -1.41 -0.37
CA THR A 64 6.68 -2.41 -0.63
C THR A 64 7.46 -1.90 -1.83
N SER A 65 8.67 -1.43 -1.56
CA SER A 65 9.60 -0.97 -2.58
C SER A 65 10.39 -2.17 -3.09
N ILE A 66 10.27 -2.45 -4.39
CA ILE A 66 10.86 -3.61 -5.03
C ILE A 66 11.77 -3.11 -6.14
N SER A 67 13.06 -3.42 -6.04
CA SER A 67 14.01 -3.22 -7.12
C SER A 67 13.89 -4.39 -8.10
N ILE A 68 13.55 -4.09 -9.35
CA ILE A 68 13.53 -5.02 -10.46
C ILE A 68 14.88 -4.91 -11.16
N CYS A 69 15.65 -6.01 -11.06
CA CYS A 69 17.07 -6.21 -11.38
C CYS A 69 18.06 -5.77 -10.30
N ARG A 70 18.99 -6.67 -9.99
CA ARG A 70 20.24 -6.37 -9.27
C ARG A 70 21.42 -7.25 -9.72
N GLN A 71 21.18 -8.33 -10.48
CA GLN A 71 22.22 -9.17 -11.10
C GLN A 71 21.61 -10.08 -12.19
N GLY A 72 22.14 -10.04 -13.42
CA GLY A 72 21.91 -11.08 -14.43
C GLY A 72 20.69 -10.91 -15.35
N CYS A 73 20.14 -9.70 -15.52
CA CYS A 73 19.06 -9.45 -16.48
C CYS A 73 19.59 -9.49 -17.91
N ASP A 74 19.75 -10.70 -18.43
CA ASP A 74 20.15 -10.96 -19.80
C ASP A 74 19.08 -10.43 -20.75
N LYS A 75 19.43 -9.58 -21.72
CA LYS A 75 18.51 -8.70 -22.49
C LYS A 75 17.69 -9.46 -23.55
N SER A 76 17.01 -10.54 -23.16
CA SER A 76 16.15 -11.36 -24.02
C SER A 76 14.74 -10.78 -24.14
N ALA A 77 14.01 -11.11 -25.22
CA ALA A 77 12.59 -10.77 -25.38
C ALA A 77 11.69 -11.39 -24.29
N GLU A 78 12.16 -12.44 -23.59
CA GLU A 78 11.53 -12.99 -22.37
C GLU A 78 11.38 -11.93 -21.27
N ASN A 79 12.29 -10.96 -21.22
CA ASN A 79 12.27 -9.89 -20.22
C ASN A 79 11.01 -9.02 -20.31
N LYS A 80 10.48 -8.76 -21.52
CA LYS A 80 9.27 -7.94 -21.67
C LYS A 80 8.05 -8.63 -21.07
N GLU A 81 7.88 -9.90 -21.39
CA GLU A 81 6.75 -10.70 -20.91
C GLU A 81 6.82 -10.88 -19.40
N GLU A 82 7.98 -11.24 -18.86
CA GLU A 82 8.19 -11.37 -17.42
C GLU A 82 7.95 -10.06 -16.68
N PHE A 83 8.40 -8.93 -17.25
CA PHE A 83 8.17 -7.61 -16.68
C PHE A 83 6.68 -7.26 -16.65
N ALA A 84 5.95 -7.49 -17.74
CA ALA A 84 4.50 -7.29 -17.78
C ALA A 84 3.76 -8.22 -16.81
N ARG A 85 4.16 -9.49 -16.71
CA ARG A 85 3.65 -10.46 -15.72
C ARG A 85 3.88 -9.98 -14.30
N LEU A 86 5.04 -9.40 -14.02
CA LEU A 86 5.38 -8.89 -12.70
C LEU A 86 4.52 -7.67 -12.32
N ILE A 87 4.34 -6.71 -13.24
CA ILE A 87 3.42 -5.57 -13.03
C ILE A 87 1.98 -6.07 -12.79
N ALA A 88 1.50 -7.00 -13.63
CA ALA A 88 0.19 -7.61 -13.51
C ALA A 88 -0.01 -8.31 -12.16
N ALA A 89 0.96 -9.12 -11.71
CA ALA A 89 0.91 -9.82 -10.44
C ALA A 89 0.83 -8.85 -9.25
N PHE A 90 1.59 -7.74 -9.28
CA PHE A 90 1.52 -6.72 -8.23
C PHE A 90 0.22 -5.93 -8.27
N ALA A 91 -0.35 -5.66 -9.45
CA ALA A 91 -1.66 -5.05 -9.60
C ALA A 91 -2.77 -5.93 -9.01
N ILE A 92 -2.77 -7.22 -9.34
CA ILE A 92 -3.72 -8.22 -8.79
C ILE A 92 -3.57 -8.33 -7.27
N SER A 93 -2.34 -8.44 -6.77
CA SER A 93 -2.06 -8.52 -5.33
C SER A 93 -2.53 -7.26 -4.58
N CYS A 94 -2.31 -6.08 -5.17
CA CYS A 94 -2.83 -4.82 -4.65
C CYS A 94 -4.36 -4.83 -4.59
N TRP A 95 -5.03 -5.25 -5.67
CA TRP A 95 -6.49 -5.33 -5.73
C TRP A 95 -7.09 -6.25 -4.66
N GLN A 96 -6.57 -7.47 -4.55
CA GLN A 96 -7.02 -8.43 -3.53
C GLN A 96 -6.78 -7.92 -2.11
N GLY A 97 -5.63 -7.27 -1.87
CA GLY A 97 -5.26 -6.77 -0.56
C GLY A 97 -6.12 -5.61 -0.06
N GLN A 98 -6.63 -4.77 -0.97
CA GLN A 98 -7.30 -3.51 -0.63
C GLN A 98 -8.82 -3.63 -0.56
N ARG A 99 -9.42 -4.60 -1.26
CA ARG A 99 -10.87 -4.93 -1.18
C ARG A 99 -11.38 -5.14 0.26
N ILE A 100 -10.49 -5.45 1.20
CA ILE A 100 -10.86 -5.88 2.54
C ILE A 100 -10.87 -4.73 3.56
N LYS A 101 -10.13 -3.61 3.38
CA LYS A 101 -9.78 -2.76 4.55
C LYS A 101 -9.54 -1.25 4.37
N VAL A 102 -9.81 -0.59 3.24
CA VAL A 102 -9.22 0.75 3.06
C VAL A 102 -10.21 1.88 2.78
N THR A 103 -10.14 2.92 3.61
CA THR A 103 -10.91 4.17 3.51
C THR A 103 -10.24 5.23 2.62
N ASN A 104 -8.92 5.14 2.41
CA ASN A 104 -8.13 6.15 1.68
C ASN A 104 -7.28 5.53 0.55
N SER A 105 -7.15 6.22 -0.58
CA SER A 105 -6.27 5.78 -1.67
C SER A 105 -4.85 5.49 -1.15
N THR A 106 -4.34 4.31 -1.44
CA THR A 106 -3.10 3.79 -0.84
C THR A 106 -2.16 3.26 -1.92
N VAL A 107 -0.90 3.68 -1.88
CA VAL A 107 0.15 3.11 -2.73
C VAL A 107 0.48 1.71 -2.21
N CYS A 108 0.32 0.71 -3.07
CA CYS A 108 0.61 -0.68 -2.73
C CYS A 108 2.11 -0.98 -2.94
N TYR A 109 2.64 -0.60 -4.09
CA TYR A 109 3.99 -0.96 -4.53
C TYR A 109 4.69 0.20 -5.23
N ASN A 110 6.00 0.30 -4.98
CA ASN A 110 6.94 1.13 -5.75
C ASN A 110 7.91 0.17 -6.44
N LEU A 111 7.86 0.10 -7.76
CA LEU A 111 8.74 -0.75 -8.55
C LEU A 111 9.85 0.11 -9.14
N PHE A 112 11.09 -0.13 -8.72
CA PHE A 112 12.27 0.54 -9.26
C PHE A 112 12.84 -0.31 -10.39
N VAL A 113 12.94 0.26 -11.58
CA VAL A 113 13.33 -0.44 -12.81
C VAL A 113 14.71 0.07 -13.21
N GLU A 114 15.72 -0.81 -13.19
CA GLU A 114 17.11 -0.43 -13.52
C GLU A 114 17.37 -0.43 -15.03
N ASP A 115 16.77 -1.37 -15.76
CA ASP A 115 16.95 -1.58 -17.20
C ASP A 115 15.64 -1.44 -17.98
N SER A 116 15.72 -1.12 -19.28
CA SER A 116 14.54 -1.13 -20.15
C SER A 116 14.21 -2.56 -20.60
N PHE A 117 12.98 -3.01 -20.32
CA PHE A 117 12.45 -4.32 -20.70
C PHE A 117 11.70 -4.30 -22.05
N GLY A 118 11.67 -3.14 -22.72
CA GLY A 118 10.92 -2.90 -23.95
C GLY A 118 9.50 -2.37 -23.70
N PRO A 119 8.77 -1.98 -24.76
CA PRO A 119 7.51 -1.26 -24.62
C PRO A 119 6.38 -2.14 -24.12
N VAL A 120 5.86 -1.84 -22.93
CA VAL A 120 4.67 -2.47 -22.32
C VAL A 120 3.51 -1.49 -22.36
N THR A 121 2.45 -1.85 -23.09
CA THR A 121 1.17 -1.13 -23.13
C THR A 121 0.18 -1.74 -22.13
N GLU A 122 -0.88 -0.99 -21.81
CA GLU A 122 -2.00 -1.51 -21.03
C GLU A 122 -2.59 -2.77 -21.69
N SER A 123 -2.80 -2.73 -23.01
CA SER A 123 -3.31 -3.87 -23.78
C SER A 123 -2.47 -5.13 -23.63
N TYR A 124 -1.14 -4.98 -23.64
CA TYR A 124 -0.22 -6.10 -23.47
C TYR A 124 -0.32 -6.67 -22.06
N MET A 125 -0.34 -5.81 -21.03
CA MET A 125 -0.53 -6.25 -19.65
C MET A 125 -1.87 -6.98 -19.45
N THR A 126 -2.97 -6.45 -20.00
CA THR A 126 -4.30 -7.10 -19.93
C THR A 126 -4.31 -8.46 -20.63
N GLN A 127 -3.62 -8.61 -21.76
CA GLN A 127 -3.44 -9.93 -22.41
C GLN A 127 -2.71 -10.93 -21.51
N ILE A 128 -1.70 -10.48 -20.75
CA ILE A 128 -1.00 -11.34 -19.79
C ILE A 128 -1.94 -11.77 -18.66
N ILE A 129 -2.72 -10.82 -18.11
CA ILE A 129 -3.73 -11.10 -17.06
C ILE A 129 -4.75 -12.14 -17.58
N GLU A 130 -5.27 -11.96 -18.79
CA GLU A 130 -6.23 -12.90 -19.40
C GLU A 130 -5.61 -14.28 -19.59
N ARG A 131 -4.43 -14.36 -20.21
CA ARG A 131 -3.75 -15.63 -20.51
C ARG A 131 -3.40 -16.42 -19.24
N GLU A 132 -3.21 -15.75 -18.11
CA GLU A 132 -2.88 -16.36 -16.82
C GLU A 132 -4.09 -16.51 -15.89
N ASN A 133 -5.32 -16.37 -16.42
CA ASN A 133 -6.58 -16.46 -15.68
C ASN A 133 -6.70 -15.46 -14.51
N GLY A 134 -6.04 -14.31 -14.60
CA GLY A 134 -6.11 -13.24 -13.61
C GLY A 134 -7.36 -12.36 -13.71
N CYS A 135 -8.11 -12.44 -14.82
CA CYS A 135 -9.30 -11.61 -15.06
C CYS A 135 -10.46 -11.92 -14.10
N ASP A 136 -10.51 -13.12 -13.52
CA ASP A 136 -11.47 -13.46 -12.44
C ASP A 136 -11.26 -12.61 -11.18
N VAL A 137 -10.07 -12.06 -11.02
CA VAL A 137 -9.69 -11.23 -9.88
C VAL A 137 -9.68 -9.76 -10.25
N LEU A 138 -9.03 -9.39 -11.35
CA LEU A 138 -8.85 -8.01 -11.81
C LEU A 138 -9.30 -7.89 -13.27
N GLU A 139 -10.56 -7.55 -13.47
CA GLU A 139 -11.13 -7.32 -14.80
C GLU A 139 -10.61 -6.02 -15.43
N ASN A 140 -10.42 -6.01 -16.75
CA ASN A 140 -10.12 -4.82 -17.52
C ASN A 140 -10.79 -4.85 -18.91
N SER A 141 -11.99 -4.30 -19.00
CA SER A 141 -12.77 -4.27 -20.25
C SER A 141 -12.37 -3.15 -21.22
N LYS A 142 -11.61 -2.15 -20.77
CA LYS A 142 -11.22 -0.98 -21.57
C LYS A 142 -9.71 -0.77 -21.47
N ILE A 143 -9.12 -0.28 -22.55
CA ILE A 143 -7.68 -0.02 -22.64
C ILE A 143 -7.41 1.32 -23.31
N ILE A 144 -6.34 1.97 -22.90
CA ILE A 144 -5.77 3.14 -23.56
C ILE A 144 -4.77 2.65 -24.61
N ASN A 145 -5.02 2.99 -25.87
CA ASN A 145 -4.11 2.64 -26.97
C ASN A 145 -2.85 3.53 -26.96
N ALA A 146 -1.88 3.22 -27.83
CA ALA A 146 -0.64 4.02 -27.94
C ALA A 146 -0.89 5.51 -28.29
N THR A 147 -2.03 5.82 -28.90
CA THR A 147 -2.43 7.21 -29.24
C THR A 147 -3.14 7.94 -28.10
N GLY A 148 -3.38 7.28 -26.96
CA GLY A 148 -4.07 7.86 -25.80
C GLY A 148 -5.60 7.80 -25.89
N GLN A 149 -6.16 7.10 -26.88
CA GLN A 149 -7.59 6.94 -27.01
C GLN A 149 -8.06 5.71 -26.24
N LEU A 150 -9.16 5.88 -25.52
CA LEU A 150 -9.84 4.80 -24.83
C LEU A 150 -10.58 3.93 -25.86
N SER A 151 -10.34 2.63 -25.82
CA SER A 151 -10.97 1.64 -26.68
C SER A 151 -11.38 0.41 -25.88
N ASP A 152 -12.40 -0.31 -26.34
CA ASP A 152 -12.77 -1.58 -25.73
C ASP A 152 -11.65 -2.62 -25.96
N TYR A 153 -11.37 -3.41 -24.92
CA TYR A 153 -10.40 -4.49 -25.02
C TYR A 153 -10.96 -5.60 -25.92
N SER A 154 -10.15 -6.08 -26.87
CA SER A 154 -10.59 -7.08 -27.86
C SER A 154 -10.70 -8.51 -27.31
N GLY A 155 -10.10 -8.79 -26.16
CA GLY A 155 -10.15 -10.10 -25.49
C GLY A 155 -11.26 -10.17 -24.44
N ASN A 156 -11.25 -11.25 -23.65
CA ASN A 156 -12.24 -11.51 -22.61
C ASN A 156 -11.63 -11.36 -21.22
N CYS A 157 -11.51 -10.11 -20.76
CA CYS A 157 -11.03 -9.81 -19.41
C CYS A 157 -12.11 -9.17 -18.53
N GLY A 158 -13.30 -9.77 -18.52
CA GLY A 158 -14.43 -9.31 -17.71
C GLY A 158 -15.19 -8.13 -18.31
N GLY A 159 -16.20 -7.64 -17.56
CA GLY A 159 -17.10 -6.57 -17.99
C GLY A 159 -16.79 -5.22 -17.33
N SER A 160 -15.87 -5.21 -16.36
CA SER A 160 -15.50 -4.02 -15.59
C SER A 160 -14.13 -3.49 -16.01
N ASP A 161 -14.00 -2.17 -15.98
CA ASP A 161 -12.73 -1.47 -16.18
C ASP A 161 -12.18 -1.07 -14.80
N ASN A 162 -11.32 -1.92 -14.24
CA ASN A 162 -10.73 -1.72 -12.91
C ASN A 162 -9.30 -1.19 -12.94
N ILE A 163 -8.72 -0.94 -14.12
CA ILE A 163 -7.34 -0.47 -14.28
C ILE A 163 -7.36 0.93 -14.87
N VAL A 164 -6.58 1.84 -14.29
CA VAL A 164 -6.35 3.18 -14.82
C VAL A 164 -4.89 3.29 -15.20
N TRP A 165 -4.64 3.43 -16.49
CA TRP A 165 -3.30 3.54 -17.05
C TRP A 165 -2.86 5.00 -17.10
N GLN A 166 -2.05 5.44 -16.12
CA GLN A 166 -1.48 6.79 -16.01
C GLN A 166 0.01 6.79 -16.35
N VAL A 167 0.34 6.29 -17.53
CA VAL A 167 1.72 6.16 -18.00
C VAL A 167 2.03 7.24 -19.02
N SER A 168 3.15 7.94 -18.85
CA SER A 168 3.58 8.96 -19.82
C SER A 168 3.79 8.34 -21.21
N GLY A 169 3.07 8.85 -22.22
CA GLY A 169 3.11 8.29 -23.58
C GLY A 169 2.33 6.98 -23.77
N ASN A 170 1.54 6.55 -22.78
CA ASN A 170 0.73 5.32 -22.78
C ASN A 170 1.52 4.01 -22.91
N VAL A 171 2.85 4.08 -22.80
CA VAL A 171 3.76 2.94 -22.95
C VAL A 171 4.84 3.04 -21.88
N ILE A 172 5.02 1.96 -21.12
CA ILE A 172 6.15 1.79 -20.20
C ILE A 172 7.33 1.29 -21.04
N ASN A 173 8.41 2.05 -21.11
CA ASN A 173 9.59 1.74 -21.89
C ASN A 173 10.86 1.92 -21.06
N ASP A 174 11.15 3.15 -20.62
CA ASP A 174 12.40 3.54 -19.94
C ASP A 174 12.17 4.22 -18.57
N GLN A 175 10.92 4.22 -18.08
CA GLN A 175 10.58 4.76 -16.78
C GLN A 175 11.21 3.95 -15.65
N ARG A 176 11.94 4.64 -14.76
CA ARG A 176 12.68 4.03 -13.65
C ARG A 176 11.83 3.72 -12.41
N LEU A 177 10.64 4.29 -12.33
CA LEU A 177 9.75 4.13 -11.19
C LEU A 177 8.34 3.88 -11.71
N ILE A 178 7.75 2.76 -11.28
CA ILE A 178 6.36 2.44 -11.54
C ILE A 178 5.64 2.36 -10.19
N LEU A 179 4.59 3.15 -10.03
CA LEU A 179 3.75 3.16 -8.84
C LEU A 179 2.47 2.39 -9.12
N ILE A 180 2.16 1.43 -8.26
CA ILE A 180 0.89 0.72 -8.28
C ILE A 180 0.14 1.14 -7.02
N LYS A 181 -0.98 1.83 -7.19
CA LYS A 181 -1.85 2.28 -6.10
C LYS A 181 -3.27 1.79 -6.30
N TYR A 182 -3.99 1.66 -5.20
CA TYR A 182 -5.43 1.49 -5.20
C TYR A 182 -6.09 2.84 -4.90
N ASP A 183 -6.98 3.29 -5.78
CA ASP A 183 -7.77 4.50 -5.62
C ASP A 183 -9.14 4.15 -5.03
N THR A 184 -9.41 4.60 -3.81
CA THR A 184 -10.67 4.29 -3.11
C THR A 184 -11.86 5.07 -3.65
N VAL A 185 -11.64 6.23 -4.28
CA VAL A 185 -12.71 7.07 -4.84
C VAL A 185 -13.23 6.44 -6.13
N GLN A 186 -12.32 5.97 -6.98
CA GLN A 186 -12.67 5.32 -8.23
C GLN A 186 -12.93 3.82 -8.07
N ASN A 187 -12.47 3.22 -6.96
CA ASN A 187 -12.40 1.78 -6.76
C ASN A 187 -11.64 1.08 -7.90
N LYS A 188 -10.45 1.57 -8.21
CA LYS A 188 -9.61 1.09 -9.32
C LYS A 188 -8.14 0.96 -8.92
N ILE A 189 -7.41 0.10 -9.62
CA ILE A 189 -5.94 0.09 -9.62
C ILE A 189 -5.45 1.17 -10.56
N VAL A 190 -4.55 2.03 -10.08
CA VAL A 190 -3.92 3.05 -10.90
C VAL A 190 -2.44 2.72 -11.03
N ILE A 191 -1.99 2.56 -12.27
CA ILE A 191 -0.59 2.31 -12.61
C ILE A 191 -0.01 3.62 -13.14
N ILE A 192 1.02 4.14 -12.48
CA ILE A 192 1.69 5.40 -12.83
C ILE A 192 3.13 5.07 -13.19
N ALA A 193 3.59 5.53 -14.35
CA ALA A 193 4.98 5.42 -14.78
C ALA A 193 5.42 6.67 -15.56
#